data_AF-A0A934L2I6-F1
#
_entry.id   AF-A0A934L2I6-F1
#
_cell.length_a   1.000
_cell.length_b   1.000
_cell.length_c   1.000
_cell.angle_alpha   90.00
_cell.angle_beta   90.00
_cell.angle_gamma   90.00
#
_symmetry.space_group_name_H-M   'P 1'
#
loop_
_entity.id
_entity.type
_entity.pdbx_description
1 polymer ?
#
loop_
_entity_poly.entity_id
_entity_poly.type
_entity_poly.pdbx_seq_one_letter_code
_entity_poly.pdbx_strand_id
1 'polypeptide(L)'
;MNADGAAGAPRAACVALGLGLAALTLPFDARWLDFEATRRALACVLGAVGFLAFVLLRATPRIRGGWFLALLCAWAVARTIGVTNGGEARLRAAYWIVLAVAVPVGASFTLRQLALVALPTGLVVAAYGIAQQFGFEWPADYGSAREAVSTLGNRNVAAECELLAFACAAWWVATAQRRGLVGLVLLVTVFALGLNGTRAALVAVLLVVGLAWARAGSLARSRRCQWLTCAIVAVGVGAFAGLSTDRGPGLYARPEPSAVYSTIDVRLALWKGVLAMVADAPLFGHGSGQLRFEYPRFRTQDEIEASTLGRQFPTLVDSAHDDYLELAAELGLVGVALCGAFLVAALRGRRLVEMLPVCAFGVVALARAPTGNAPAAIVAALWLGALARQGENTAPRARLVRAAILAWAVSALLLAAPGVLAASDAAAWLRTQDAARLDAAIERHPSEPRHRSLRIRARCGGIEDDGTLVRRGRAEFETCRADLDALAKLDPLNTESLWLRAQLAHGAGERALA
;
A
#
# COMPACT_ATOMS: atom_id res chain seq x y z
N MET A 1 -34.22 28.54 -6.55
CA MET A 1 -33.22 29.10 -5.62
C MET A 1 -31.89 28.43 -5.92
N ASN A 2 -31.02 29.12 -6.67
CA ASN A 2 -29.77 28.57 -7.19
C ASN A 2 -28.69 28.60 -6.10
N ALA A 3 -28.39 27.45 -5.53
CA ALA A 3 -27.30 27.24 -4.56
C ALA A 3 -25.89 27.25 -5.22
N ASP A 4 -25.75 27.79 -6.43
CA ASP A 4 -24.51 27.76 -7.21
C ASP A 4 -23.53 28.91 -6.89
N GLY A 5 -23.89 29.82 -5.97
CA GLY A 5 -23.10 31.01 -5.65
C GLY A 5 -21.79 30.76 -4.86
N ALA A 6 -21.56 29.55 -4.32
CA ALA A 6 -20.34 29.23 -3.55
C ALA A 6 -19.22 28.56 -4.38
N ALA A 7 -19.34 28.57 -5.71
CA ALA A 7 -18.57 27.71 -6.62
C ALA A 7 -17.15 28.19 -7.01
N GLY A 8 -16.61 29.26 -6.42
CA GLY A 8 -15.30 29.83 -6.81
C GLY A 8 -14.07 29.11 -6.23
N ALA A 9 -14.12 28.74 -4.96
CA ALA A 9 -13.00 28.07 -4.28
C ALA A 9 -12.74 26.56 -4.59
N PRO A 10 -13.64 25.74 -5.17
CA PRO A 10 -13.42 24.30 -5.32
C PRO A 10 -12.31 23.90 -6.31
N ARG A 11 -12.05 24.71 -7.34
CA ARG A 11 -11.17 24.29 -8.45
C ARG A 11 -9.70 24.16 -8.03
N ALA A 12 -9.15 25.17 -7.34
CA ALA A 12 -7.75 25.13 -6.88
C ALA A 12 -7.50 23.96 -5.91
N ALA A 13 -8.44 23.68 -5.01
CA ALA A 13 -8.35 22.55 -4.09
C ALA A 13 -8.40 21.20 -4.82
N CYS A 14 -9.26 21.03 -5.84
CA CYS A 14 -9.28 19.84 -6.67
C CYS A 14 -7.97 19.65 -7.45
N VAL A 15 -7.41 20.75 -7.98
CA VAL A 15 -6.13 20.71 -8.69
C VAL A 15 -5.01 20.30 -7.75
N ALA A 16 -4.90 20.91 -6.57
CA ALA A 16 -3.90 20.54 -5.57
C ALA A 16 -4.04 19.07 -5.14
N LEU A 17 -5.27 18.60 -4.92
CA LEU A 17 -5.55 17.19 -4.61
C LEU A 17 -5.10 16.27 -5.75
N GLY A 18 -5.40 16.64 -6.99
CA GLY A 18 -4.98 15.89 -8.18
C GLY A 18 -3.47 15.88 -8.38
N LEU A 19 -2.78 16.99 -8.12
CA LEU A 19 -1.32 17.03 -8.16
C LEU A 19 -0.70 16.16 -7.06
N GLY A 20 -1.26 16.17 -5.85
CA GLY A 20 -0.80 15.29 -4.75
C GLY A 20 -0.98 13.81 -5.08
N LEU A 21 -2.14 13.41 -5.63
CA LEU A 21 -2.36 12.04 -6.07
C LEU A 21 -1.49 11.67 -7.26
N ALA A 22 -1.32 12.58 -8.23
CA ALA A 22 -0.42 12.37 -9.36
C ALA A 22 1.02 12.10 -8.86
N ALA A 23 1.51 12.89 -7.91
CA ALA A 23 2.85 12.71 -7.33
C ALA A 23 3.04 11.34 -6.66
N LEU A 24 1.99 10.76 -6.05
CA LEU A 24 2.03 9.40 -5.49
C LEU A 24 2.01 8.30 -6.55
N THR A 25 1.64 8.64 -7.79
CA THR A 25 1.57 7.72 -8.93
C THR A 25 2.64 7.97 -10.00
N LEU A 26 3.56 8.92 -9.79
CA LEU A 26 4.69 9.10 -10.69
C LEU A 26 5.62 7.86 -10.63
N PRO A 27 6.31 7.52 -11.73
CA PRO A 27 7.33 6.49 -11.68
C PRO A 27 8.40 6.89 -10.67
N PHE A 28 8.72 5.96 -9.78
CA PHE A 28 9.80 6.13 -8.81
C PHE A 28 11.08 5.50 -9.32
N ASP A 29 12.17 5.67 -8.59
CA ASP A 29 13.42 4.99 -8.91
C ASP A 29 13.22 3.47 -8.76
N ALA A 30 13.47 2.70 -9.82
CA ALA A 30 13.33 1.24 -9.83
C ALA A 30 14.13 0.53 -8.72
N ARG A 31 15.12 1.24 -8.17
CA ARG A 31 16.05 0.74 -7.16
C ARG A 31 15.61 1.04 -5.73
N TRP A 32 14.41 1.59 -5.51
CA TRP A 32 13.85 1.71 -4.17
C TRP A 32 13.60 0.32 -3.57
N LEU A 33 14.23 0.03 -2.44
CA LEU A 33 14.19 -1.29 -1.79
C LEU A 33 12.81 -1.65 -1.25
N ASP A 34 12.01 -0.64 -0.93
CA ASP A 34 10.63 -0.77 -0.52
C ASP A 34 9.80 0.40 -1.07
N PHE A 35 9.20 0.17 -2.24
CA PHE A 35 8.33 1.16 -2.88
C PHE A 35 7.13 1.52 -2.02
N GLU A 36 6.59 0.57 -1.27
CA GLU A 36 5.36 0.77 -0.52
C GLU A 36 5.63 1.61 0.73
N ALA A 37 6.67 1.28 1.50
CA ALA A 37 7.10 2.08 2.65
C ALA A 37 7.49 3.50 2.23
N THR A 38 8.23 3.64 1.13
CA THR A 38 8.65 4.97 0.66
C THR A 38 7.45 5.79 0.17
N ARG A 39 6.45 5.17 -0.47
CA ARG A 39 5.20 5.86 -0.84
C ARG A 39 4.37 6.25 0.38
N ARG A 40 4.31 5.43 1.43
CA ARG A 40 3.65 5.81 2.69
C ARG A 40 4.35 7.02 3.31
N ALA A 41 5.67 7.04 3.30
CA ALA A 41 6.45 8.18 3.77
C ALA A 41 6.19 9.44 2.92
N LEU A 42 6.19 9.31 1.59
CA LEU A 42 5.84 10.41 0.69
C LEU A 42 4.39 10.90 0.90
N ALA A 43 3.45 9.99 1.12
CA ALA A 43 2.07 10.33 1.46
C ALA A 43 1.95 11.08 2.78
N CYS A 44 2.78 10.77 3.78
CA CYS A 44 2.88 11.54 5.00
C CYS A 44 3.39 12.96 4.74
N VAL A 45 4.42 13.12 3.90
CA VAL A 45 4.96 14.43 3.52
C VAL A 45 3.93 15.26 2.76
N LEU A 46 3.35 14.70 1.69
CA LEU A 46 2.34 15.38 0.86
C LEU A 46 1.06 15.66 1.66
N GLY A 47 0.64 14.71 2.49
CA GLY A 47 -0.51 14.82 3.39
C GLY A 47 -0.32 15.96 4.40
N ALA A 48 0.85 16.05 5.03
CA ALA A 48 1.17 17.14 5.95
C ALA A 48 1.08 18.51 5.27
N VAL A 49 1.70 18.67 4.10
CA VAL A 49 1.69 19.93 3.34
C VAL A 49 0.28 20.29 2.86
N GLY A 50 -0.41 19.35 2.20
CA GLY A 50 -1.75 19.56 1.66
C GLY A 50 -2.77 19.84 2.75
N PHE A 51 -2.60 19.22 3.92
CA PHE A 51 -3.50 19.42 5.04
C PHE A 51 -3.26 20.73 5.79
N LEU A 52 -2.00 21.16 5.96
CA LEU A 52 -1.69 22.50 6.46
C LEU A 52 -2.38 23.57 5.61
N ALA A 53 -2.26 23.45 4.28
CA ALA A 53 -2.96 24.35 3.36
C ALA A 53 -4.49 24.26 3.53
N PHE A 54 -5.06 23.06 3.59
CA PHE A 54 -6.52 22.88 3.72
C PHE A 54 -7.09 23.47 5.02
N VAL A 55 -6.39 23.28 6.14
CA VAL A 55 -6.87 23.61 7.49
C VAL A 55 -6.71 25.09 7.83
N LEU A 56 -5.68 25.72 7.26
CA LEU A 56 -5.52 27.17 7.32
C LEU A 56 -6.60 27.88 6.48
N LEU A 57 -7.05 27.25 5.39
CA LEU A 57 -7.92 27.91 4.42
C LEU A 57 -9.42 27.60 4.55
N ARG A 58 -9.83 26.55 5.28
CA ARG A 58 -11.25 26.12 5.30
C ARG A 58 -11.79 25.72 6.68
N ALA A 59 -13.11 25.79 6.79
CA ALA A 59 -13.85 25.11 7.85
C ALA A 59 -13.87 23.60 7.59
N THR A 60 -13.64 22.80 8.62
CA THR A 60 -13.66 21.34 8.51
C THR A 60 -15.11 20.82 8.60
N PRO A 61 -15.60 20.06 7.61
CA PRO A 61 -16.94 19.49 7.65
C PRO A 61 -17.06 18.48 8.79
N ARG A 62 -18.25 18.35 9.37
CA ARG A 62 -18.52 17.30 10.35
C ARG A 62 -18.60 15.95 9.67
N ILE A 63 -17.89 14.97 10.23
CA ILE A 63 -17.85 13.59 9.76
C ILE A 63 -18.77 12.73 10.64
N ARG A 64 -19.73 12.03 10.02
CA ARG A 64 -20.54 11.03 10.72
C ARG A 64 -19.62 9.92 11.22
N GLY A 65 -19.64 9.67 12.53
CA GLY A 65 -18.74 8.70 13.15
C GLY A 65 -17.29 9.17 13.25
N GLY A 66 -16.99 10.46 13.04
CA GLY A 66 -15.61 10.96 13.10
C GLY A 66 -14.90 10.75 14.44
N TRP A 67 -15.64 10.54 15.53
CA TRP A 67 -15.06 10.18 16.82
C TRP A 67 -14.51 8.75 16.85
N PHE A 68 -15.13 7.78 16.16
CA PHE A 68 -14.58 6.42 16.02
C PHE A 68 -13.25 6.45 15.28
N LEU A 69 -13.17 7.27 14.22
CA LEU A 69 -11.94 7.48 13.47
C LEU A 69 -10.85 8.13 14.34
N ALA A 70 -11.20 9.13 15.15
CA ALA A 70 -10.27 9.76 16.08
C ALA A 70 -9.76 8.76 17.14
N LEU A 71 -10.66 7.92 17.70
CA LEU A 71 -10.28 6.86 18.62
C LEU A 71 -9.39 5.81 17.95
N LEU A 72 -9.66 5.43 16.70
CA LEU A 72 -8.82 4.51 15.94
C LEU A 72 -7.40 5.04 15.76
N CYS A 73 -7.25 6.34 15.44
CA CYS A 73 -5.93 6.97 15.36
C CYS A 73 -5.22 7.03 16.72
N ALA A 74 -5.93 7.44 17.77
CA ALA A 74 -5.38 7.47 19.13
C ALA A 74 -4.94 6.07 19.56
N TRP A 75 -5.73 5.06 19.21
CA TRP A 75 -5.43 3.66 19.42
C TRP A 75 -4.16 3.24 18.68
N ALA A 76 -4.08 3.48 17.37
CA ALA A 76 -2.90 3.17 16.56
C ALA A 76 -1.61 3.83 17.11
N VAL A 77 -1.69 5.07 17.58
CA VAL A 77 -0.57 5.77 18.23
C VAL A 77 -0.21 5.14 19.58
N ALA A 78 -1.19 4.85 20.43
CA ALA A 78 -0.95 4.18 21.71
C ALA A 78 -0.29 2.81 21.52
N ARG A 79 -0.64 2.11 20.44
CA ARG A 79 -0.03 0.83 20.03
C ARG A 79 1.35 0.96 19.37
N THR A 80 2.00 2.12 19.49
CA THR A 80 3.44 2.27 19.18
C THR A 80 4.33 2.15 20.42
N ILE A 81 3.75 2.14 21.62
CA ILE A 81 4.49 2.07 22.88
C ILE A 81 4.91 0.63 23.16
N GLY A 82 6.19 0.43 23.46
CA GLY A 82 6.73 -0.88 23.88
C GLY A 82 6.85 -1.91 22.76
N VAL A 83 6.80 -1.47 21.49
CA VAL A 83 6.92 -2.34 20.32
C VAL A 83 8.39 -2.59 19.94
N THR A 84 8.65 -3.72 19.29
CA THR A 84 9.99 -4.17 18.87
C THR A 84 10.69 -3.15 17.96
N ASN A 85 10.01 -2.66 16.93
CA ASN A 85 10.54 -1.61 16.06
C ASN A 85 9.72 -0.32 16.14
N GLY A 86 10.08 0.55 17.09
CA GLY A 86 9.39 1.83 17.31
C GLY A 86 9.53 2.84 16.17
N GLY A 87 10.50 2.69 15.26
CA GLY A 87 10.62 3.53 14.06
C GLY A 87 9.51 3.25 13.06
N GLU A 88 9.38 1.98 12.66
CA GLU A 88 8.31 1.54 11.75
C GLU A 88 6.92 1.78 12.36
N ALA A 89 6.76 1.52 13.65
CA ALA A 89 5.47 1.73 14.31
C ALA A 89 5.01 3.19 14.25
N ARG A 90 5.92 4.13 14.49
CA ARG A 90 5.62 5.57 14.37
C ARG A 90 5.32 5.98 12.94
N LEU A 91 6.04 5.45 11.95
CA LEU A 91 5.76 5.72 10.55
C LEU A 91 4.38 5.17 10.13
N ARG A 92 4.05 3.93 10.52
CA ARG A 92 2.75 3.31 10.25
C ARG A 92 1.61 4.06 10.95
N ALA A 93 1.79 4.46 12.21
CA ALA A 93 0.82 5.27 12.92
C ALA A 93 0.63 6.66 12.29
N ALA A 94 1.72 7.31 11.87
CA ALA A 94 1.66 8.58 11.13
C ALA A 94 0.84 8.42 9.84
N TYR A 95 1.07 7.33 9.10
CA TYR A 95 0.32 7.01 7.89
C TYR A 95 -1.17 6.75 8.17
N TRP A 96 -1.54 6.03 9.24
CA TRP A 96 -2.94 5.89 9.67
C TRP A 96 -3.60 7.25 9.92
N ILE A 97 -2.88 8.20 10.51
CA ILE A 97 -3.40 9.55 10.70
C ILE A 97 -3.55 10.28 9.36
N VAL A 98 -2.65 10.10 8.38
CA VAL A 98 -2.83 10.64 7.01
C VAL A 98 -4.16 10.16 6.43
N LEU A 99 -4.45 8.86 6.51
CA LEU A 99 -5.70 8.29 6.00
C LEU A 99 -6.91 8.86 6.74
N ALA A 100 -6.83 8.97 8.07
CA ALA A 100 -7.90 9.56 8.88
C ALA A 100 -8.12 11.05 8.60
N VAL A 101 -7.07 11.78 8.24
CA VAL A 101 -7.09 13.17 7.80
C VAL A 101 -7.65 13.32 6.38
N ALA A 102 -7.39 12.34 5.50
CA ALA A 102 -7.96 12.32 4.16
C ALA A 102 -9.50 12.24 4.18
N VAL A 103 -10.12 11.64 5.21
CA VAL A 103 -11.57 11.59 5.39
C VAL A 103 -12.21 13.00 5.49
N PRO A 104 -11.88 13.88 6.47
CA PRO A 104 -12.43 15.23 6.53
C PRO A 104 -12.04 16.10 5.33
N VAL A 105 -10.88 15.88 4.70
CA VAL A 105 -10.54 16.52 3.42
C VAL A 105 -11.54 16.12 2.34
N GLY A 106 -11.79 14.82 2.20
CA GLY A 106 -12.74 14.25 1.24
C GLY A 106 -14.16 14.77 1.41
N ALA A 107 -14.61 14.99 2.65
CA ALA A 107 -15.92 15.56 2.94
C ALA A 107 -16.11 17.00 2.44
N SER A 108 -15.03 17.72 2.12
CA SER A 108 -15.10 19.04 1.48
C SER A 108 -15.28 18.98 -0.04
N PHE A 109 -15.29 17.78 -0.62
CA PHE A 109 -15.50 17.55 -2.04
C PHE A 109 -16.83 16.83 -2.29
N THR A 110 -17.37 17.05 -3.49
CA THR A 110 -18.44 16.21 -4.03
C THR A 110 -17.84 14.93 -4.60
N LEU A 111 -18.62 13.85 -4.65
CA LEU A 111 -18.21 12.60 -5.31
C LEU A 111 -17.77 12.84 -6.77
N ARG A 112 -18.41 13.79 -7.46
CA ARG A 112 -18.05 14.18 -8.82
C ARG A 112 -16.65 14.79 -8.89
N GLN A 113 -16.30 15.67 -7.96
CA GLN A 113 -14.96 16.26 -7.90
C GLN A 113 -13.90 15.20 -7.59
N LEU A 114 -14.17 14.28 -6.67
CA LEU A 114 -13.25 13.18 -6.36
C LEU A 114 -13.04 12.27 -7.57
N ALA A 115 -14.11 11.93 -8.29
CA ALA A 115 -13.98 11.14 -9.52
C ALA A 115 -13.21 11.88 -10.63
N LEU A 116 -13.37 13.21 -10.78
CA LEU A 116 -12.55 14.00 -11.72
C LEU A 116 -11.06 13.96 -11.39
N VAL A 117 -10.69 13.68 -10.15
CA VAL A 117 -9.30 13.52 -9.74
C VAL A 117 -8.83 12.06 -9.90
N ALA A 118 -9.64 11.08 -9.49
CA ALA A 118 -9.26 9.66 -9.55
C ALA A 118 -9.18 9.12 -10.99
N LEU A 119 -10.05 9.59 -11.90
CA LEU A 119 -10.13 9.06 -13.28
C LEU A 119 -8.87 9.35 -14.10
N PRO A 120 -8.34 10.59 -14.16
CA PRO A 120 -7.08 10.84 -14.87
C PRO A 120 -5.91 10.07 -14.28
N THR A 121 -5.81 9.97 -12.96
CA THR A 121 -4.75 9.21 -12.28
C THR A 121 -4.79 7.74 -12.68
N GLY A 122 -5.95 7.08 -12.59
CA GLY A 122 -6.07 5.69 -13.01
C GLY A 122 -5.89 5.48 -14.51
N LEU A 123 -6.26 6.46 -15.34
CA LEU A 123 -6.03 6.40 -16.78
C LEU A 123 -4.53 6.44 -17.11
N VAL A 124 -3.76 7.30 -16.43
CA VAL A 124 -2.30 7.35 -16.60
C VAL A 124 -1.66 6.03 -16.19
N VAL A 125 -2.06 5.50 -15.03
CA VAL A 125 -1.59 4.19 -14.53
C VAL A 125 -1.93 3.09 -15.56
N ALA A 126 -3.18 2.99 -16.00
CA ALA A 126 -3.61 1.98 -16.95
C ALA A 126 -2.90 2.11 -18.32
N ALA A 127 -2.82 3.33 -18.88
CA ALA A 127 -2.20 3.58 -20.17
C ALA A 127 -0.71 3.23 -20.16
N TYR A 128 0.00 3.60 -19.09
CA TYR A 128 1.40 3.27 -18.95
C TYR A 128 1.61 1.75 -18.73
N GLY A 129 0.77 1.08 -17.94
CA GLY A 129 0.81 -0.37 -17.78
C GLY A 129 0.54 -1.14 -19.08
N ILE A 130 -0.36 -0.64 -19.93
CA ILE A 130 -0.57 -1.16 -21.29
C ILE A 130 0.67 -0.92 -22.15
N ALA A 131 1.27 0.27 -22.12
CA ALA A 131 2.47 0.57 -22.89
C ALA A 131 3.65 -0.37 -22.54
N GLN A 132 3.82 -0.73 -21.26
CA GLN A 132 4.82 -1.71 -20.82
C GLN A 132 4.65 -3.09 -21.47
N GLN A 133 3.41 -3.51 -21.77
CA GLN A 133 3.15 -4.76 -22.50
C GLN A 133 3.68 -4.73 -23.93
N PHE A 134 3.88 -3.53 -24.51
CA PHE A 134 4.46 -3.31 -25.83
C PHE A 134 5.96 -2.96 -25.78
N GLY A 135 6.64 -3.18 -24.63
CA GLY A 135 8.08 -2.94 -24.48
C GLY A 135 8.46 -1.51 -24.12
N PHE A 136 7.50 -0.67 -23.69
CA PHE A 136 7.82 0.65 -23.16
C PHE A 136 8.34 0.55 -21.71
N GLU A 137 9.65 0.64 -21.53
CA GLU A 137 10.34 0.46 -20.24
C GLU A 137 10.96 1.77 -19.73
N TRP A 138 10.19 2.87 -19.64
CA TRP A 138 10.72 4.14 -19.12
C TRP A 138 10.20 4.44 -17.71
N PRO A 139 11.02 4.61 -16.67
CA PRO A 139 12.50 4.58 -16.68
C PRO A 139 13.06 3.20 -17.03
N ALA A 140 14.26 3.15 -17.61
CA ALA A 140 14.93 1.86 -17.89
C ALA A 140 15.04 1.03 -16.60
N ASP A 141 14.94 -0.30 -16.74
CA ASP A 141 14.93 -1.27 -15.64
C ASP A 141 13.71 -1.16 -14.69
N TYR A 142 12.65 -0.45 -15.07
CA TYR A 142 11.45 -0.31 -14.25
C TYR A 142 10.53 -1.53 -14.35
N GLY A 143 10.76 -2.50 -13.45
CA GLY A 143 10.03 -3.78 -13.42
C GLY A 143 10.66 -4.83 -14.34
N SER A 144 10.03 -6.00 -14.46
CA SER A 144 10.44 -7.00 -15.44
C SER A 144 9.82 -6.70 -16.81
N ALA A 145 10.59 -6.93 -17.87
CA ALA A 145 10.13 -6.77 -19.24
C ALA A 145 8.77 -7.47 -19.45
N ARG A 146 7.77 -6.72 -19.92
CA ARG A 146 6.39 -7.16 -20.17
C ARG A 146 5.53 -7.47 -18.94
N GLU A 147 5.89 -7.03 -17.73
CA GLU A 147 4.92 -6.95 -16.64
C GLU A 147 4.25 -5.57 -16.60
N ALA A 148 2.92 -5.53 -16.51
CA ALA A 148 2.15 -4.29 -16.37
C ALA A 148 2.21 -3.79 -14.91
N VAL A 149 3.42 -3.50 -14.41
CA VAL A 149 3.66 -2.93 -13.07
C VAL A 149 3.25 -1.46 -12.96
N SER A 150 2.92 -0.86 -14.11
CA SER A 150 2.59 0.53 -14.32
C SER A 150 3.68 1.48 -13.79
N THR A 151 3.37 2.76 -13.59
CA THR A 151 4.21 3.74 -12.88
C THR A 151 4.39 3.38 -11.40
N LEU A 152 3.75 2.32 -10.92
CA LEU A 152 3.75 1.93 -9.52
C LEU A 152 4.79 0.84 -9.20
N GLY A 153 5.52 0.31 -10.18
CA GLY A 153 6.63 -0.64 -9.95
C GLY A 153 6.20 -1.97 -9.29
N ASN A 154 4.90 -2.15 -9.09
CA ASN A 154 4.29 -3.33 -8.50
C ASN A 154 2.91 -3.52 -9.13
N ARG A 155 2.74 -4.64 -9.85
CA ARG A 155 1.49 -4.97 -10.57
C ARG A 155 0.26 -4.94 -9.67
N ASN A 156 0.40 -5.32 -8.40
CA ASN A 156 -0.73 -5.38 -7.48
C ASN A 156 -1.20 -3.96 -7.10
N VAL A 157 -0.25 -3.07 -6.82
CA VAL A 157 -0.51 -1.67 -6.50
C VAL A 157 -1.13 -0.94 -7.71
N ALA A 158 -0.66 -1.27 -8.92
CA ALA A 158 -1.27 -0.78 -10.16
C ALA A 158 -2.73 -1.22 -10.30
N ALA A 159 -3.00 -2.51 -10.11
CA ALA A 159 -4.36 -3.05 -10.19
C ALA A 159 -5.33 -2.42 -9.17
N GLU A 160 -4.86 -2.10 -7.97
CA GLU A 160 -5.67 -1.42 -6.95
C GLU A 160 -6.05 0.00 -7.36
N CYS A 161 -5.11 0.75 -7.95
CA CYS A 161 -5.36 2.10 -8.47
C CYS A 161 -6.31 2.08 -9.69
N GLU A 162 -6.09 1.13 -10.61
CA GLU A 162 -6.94 0.92 -11.78
C GLU A 162 -8.36 0.51 -11.39
N LEU A 163 -8.51 -0.38 -10.40
CA LEU A 163 -9.81 -0.79 -9.87
C LEU A 163 -10.58 0.38 -9.25
N LEU A 164 -9.92 1.25 -8.49
CA LEU A 164 -10.58 2.42 -7.91
C LEU A 164 -11.04 3.40 -8.99
N ALA A 165 -10.22 3.64 -10.01
CA ALA A 165 -10.61 4.45 -11.15
C ALA A 165 -11.77 3.82 -11.92
N PHE A 166 -11.75 2.50 -12.13
CA PHE A 166 -12.87 1.73 -12.69
C PHE A 166 -14.16 1.94 -11.86
N ALA A 167 -14.10 1.79 -10.54
CA ALA A 167 -15.25 1.95 -9.66
C ALA A 167 -15.79 3.39 -9.65
N CYS A 168 -14.91 4.39 -9.72
CA CYS A 168 -15.29 5.80 -9.85
C CYS A 168 -15.96 6.06 -11.21
N ALA A 169 -15.46 5.46 -12.28
CA ALA A 169 -16.02 5.57 -13.62
C ALA A 169 -17.40 4.90 -13.69
N ALA A 170 -17.56 3.73 -13.05
CA ALA A 170 -18.81 3.00 -12.97
C ALA A 170 -19.87 3.79 -12.19
N TRP A 171 -19.49 4.36 -11.05
CA TRP A 171 -20.34 5.30 -10.30
C TRP A 171 -20.77 6.50 -11.17
N TRP A 172 -19.83 7.10 -11.89
CA TRP A 172 -20.13 8.26 -12.73
C TRP A 172 -21.09 7.90 -13.87
N VAL A 173 -20.87 6.80 -14.58
CA VAL A 173 -21.79 6.32 -15.64
C VAL A 173 -23.18 6.03 -15.09
N ALA A 174 -23.27 5.45 -13.89
CA ALA A 174 -24.53 5.13 -13.25
C ALA A 174 -25.33 6.37 -12.80
N THR A 175 -24.66 7.50 -12.57
CA THR A 175 -25.28 8.72 -12.00
C THR A 175 -25.35 9.92 -12.95
N ALA A 176 -24.55 9.97 -14.03
CA ALA A 176 -24.42 11.14 -14.90
C ALA A 176 -24.96 10.93 -16.32
N GLN A 177 -25.34 12.04 -16.97
CA GLN A 177 -25.87 12.02 -18.36
C GLN A 177 -24.78 11.94 -19.44
N ARG A 178 -23.54 12.38 -19.18
CA ARG A 178 -22.43 12.32 -20.16
C ARG A 178 -21.60 11.05 -19.97
N ARG A 179 -21.82 10.05 -20.83
CA ARG A 179 -21.27 8.69 -20.68
C ARG A 179 -20.04 8.38 -21.55
N GLY A 180 -19.80 9.14 -22.62
CA GLY A 180 -18.78 8.80 -23.63
C GLY A 180 -17.36 8.66 -23.08
N LEU A 181 -16.76 9.77 -22.62
CA LEU A 181 -15.36 9.80 -22.15
C LEU A 181 -15.14 8.88 -20.93
N VAL A 182 -16.11 8.80 -20.02
CA VAL A 182 -16.02 7.93 -18.84
C VAL A 182 -16.11 6.45 -19.23
N GLY A 183 -16.89 6.13 -20.28
CA GLY A 183 -16.92 4.80 -20.87
C GLY A 183 -15.56 4.36 -21.41
N LEU A 184 -14.79 5.28 -22.01
CA LEU A 184 -13.42 4.98 -22.43
C LEU A 184 -12.51 4.63 -21.25
N VAL A 185 -12.60 5.37 -20.13
CA VAL A 185 -11.82 5.06 -18.92
C VAL A 185 -12.16 3.68 -18.36
N LEU A 186 -13.45 3.29 -18.36
CA LEU A 186 -13.86 1.94 -17.97
C LEU A 186 -13.21 0.86 -18.86
N LEU A 187 -13.24 1.04 -20.17
CA LEU A 187 -12.67 0.07 -21.11
C LEU A 187 -11.15 -0.05 -20.94
N VAL A 188 -10.45 1.08 -20.85
CA VAL A 188 -8.99 1.11 -20.69
C VAL A 188 -8.57 0.48 -19.36
N THR A 189 -9.25 0.77 -18.26
CA THR A 189 -8.93 0.20 -16.94
C THR A 189 -9.23 -1.30 -16.86
N VAL A 190 -10.35 -1.78 -17.42
CA VAL A 190 -10.62 -3.24 -17.49
C VAL A 190 -9.60 -3.96 -18.36
N PHE A 191 -9.22 -3.36 -19.49
CA PHE A 191 -8.20 -3.94 -20.37
C PHE A 191 -6.84 -4.01 -19.66
N ALA A 192 -6.40 -2.93 -19.02
CA ALA A 192 -5.17 -2.91 -18.23
C ALA A 192 -5.18 -3.95 -17.10
N LEU A 193 -6.28 -4.06 -16.34
CA LEU A 193 -6.46 -5.08 -15.31
C LEU A 193 -6.38 -6.51 -15.87
N GLY A 194 -6.93 -6.72 -17.06
CA GLY A 194 -6.82 -7.99 -17.80
C GLY A 194 -5.38 -8.33 -18.15
N LEU A 195 -4.57 -7.34 -18.61
CA LEU A 195 -3.15 -7.54 -18.90
C LEU A 195 -2.30 -7.73 -17.63
N ASN A 196 -2.67 -7.03 -16.55
CA ASN A 196 -2.00 -7.10 -15.26
C ASN A 196 -2.14 -8.48 -14.59
N GLY A 197 -3.27 -9.15 -14.82
CA GLY A 197 -3.54 -10.51 -14.34
C GLY A 197 -3.82 -10.64 -12.84
N THR A 198 -4.04 -9.53 -12.13
CA THR A 198 -4.43 -9.57 -10.71
C THR A 198 -5.86 -10.06 -10.54
N ARG A 199 -6.01 -11.35 -10.20
CA ARG A 199 -7.31 -12.04 -10.00
C ARG A 199 -8.23 -11.32 -9.00
N ALA A 200 -7.70 -10.84 -7.88
CA ALA A 200 -8.50 -10.14 -6.86
C ALA A 200 -9.18 -8.86 -7.40
N ALA A 201 -8.49 -8.11 -8.26
CA ALA A 201 -9.04 -6.91 -8.87
C ALA A 201 -10.14 -7.25 -9.89
N LEU A 202 -9.97 -8.34 -10.66
CA LEU A 202 -11.01 -8.82 -11.59
C LEU A 202 -12.29 -9.26 -10.84
N VAL A 203 -12.15 -9.96 -9.71
CA VAL A 203 -13.30 -10.31 -8.86
C VAL A 203 -14.01 -9.04 -8.35
N ALA A 204 -13.25 -8.04 -7.91
CA ALA A 204 -13.81 -6.77 -7.48
C ALA A 204 -14.50 -6.00 -8.63
N VAL A 205 -13.98 -6.06 -9.86
CA VAL A 205 -14.65 -5.52 -11.06
C VAL A 205 -16.02 -6.17 -11.26
N LEU A 206 -16.10 -7.50 -11.20
CA LEU A 206 -17.36 -8.23 -11.35
C LEU A 206 -18.39 -7.81 -10.30
N LEU A 207 -17.95 -7.65 -9.05
CA LEU A 207 -18.80 -7.15 -7.98
C LEU A 207 -19.29 -5.72 -8.27
N VAL A 208 -18.39 -4.80 -8.63
CA VAL A 208 -18.75 -3.40 -8.93
C VAL A 208 -19.77 -3.33 -10.06
N VAL A 209 -19.58 -4.12 -11.12
CA VAL A 209 -20.52 -4.23 -12.24
C VAL A 209 -21.87 -4.77 -11.76
N GLY A 210 -21.87 -5.86 -10.98
CA GLY A 210 -23.09 -6.45 -10.42
C GLY A 210 -23.88 -5.47 -9.55
N LEU A 211 -23.21 -4.75 -8.64
CA LEU A 211 -23.82 -3.75 -7.77
C LEU A 211 -24.35 -2.53 -8.55
N ALA A 212 -23.60 -2.06 -9.55
CA ALA A 212 -24.04 -0.98 -10.43
C ALA A 212 -25.28 -1.41 -11.24
N TRP A 213 -25.29 -2.64 -11.75
CA TRP A 213 -26.38 -3.20 -12.56
C TRP A 213 -27.65 -3.42 -11.75
N ALA A 214 -27.53 -4.03 -10.56
CA ALA A 214 -28.65 -4.25 -9.64
C ALA A 214 -29.39 -2.95 -9.29
N ARG A 215 -28.68 -1.81 -9.26
CA ARG A 215 -29.25 -0.51 -8.93
C ARG A 215 -29.79 0.27 -10.13
N ALA A 216 -29.31 -0.02 -11.33
CA ALA A 216 -29.68 0.69 -12.56
C ALA A 216 -31.16 0.50 -12.96
N GLY A 217 -31.91 -0.43 -12.34
CA GLY A 217 -33.35 -0.59 -12.53
C GLY A 217 -33.73 -0.78 -14.01
N SER A 218 -34.59 0.09 -14.56
CA SER A 218 -35.03 0.00 -15.97
C SER A 218 -33.91 0.13 -17.00
N LEU A 219 -32.75 0.75 -16.67
CA LEU A 219 -31.58 0.78 -17.55
C LEU A 219 -30.95 -0.61 -17.72
N ALA A 220 -31.07 -1.50 -16.73
CA ALA A 220 -30.68 -2.90 -16.85
C ALA A 220 -31.55 -3.69 -17.83
N ARG A 221 -32.75 -3.19 -18.18
CA ARG A 221 -33.62 -3.78 -19.21
C ARG A 221 -33.24 -3.38 -20.64
N SER A 222 -32.41 -2.37 -20.82
CA SER A 222 -31.91 -2.03 -22.15
C SER A 222 -30.98 -3.15 -22.63
N ARG A 223 -31.31 -3.78 -23.76
CA ARG A 223 -30.47 -4.80 -24.40
C ARG A 223 -29.02 -4.34 -24.55
N ARG A 224 -28.78 -3.03 -24.80
CA ARG A 224 -27.42 -2.48 -24.92
C ARG A 224 -26.61 -2.57 -23.63
N CYS A 225 -27.22 -2.31 -22.47
CA CYS A 225 -26.54 -2.42 -21.18
C CYS A 225 -26.26 -3.88 -20.81
N GLN A 226 -27.15 -4.80 -21.19
CA GLN A 226 -26.93 -6.24 -21.02
C GLN A 226 -25.74 -6.71 -21.87
N TRP A 227 -25.69 -6.33 -23.15
CA TRP A 227 -24.55 -6.68 -24.02
C TRP A 227 -23.21 -6.11 -23.52
N LEU A 228 -23.18 -4.87 -23.05
CA LEU A 228 -21.95 -4.29 -22.49
C LEU A 228 -21.51 -5.02 -21.21
N THR A 229 -22.46 -5.37 -20.34
CA THR A 229 -22.18 -6.15 -19.12
C THR A 229 -21.65 -7.53 -19.48
N CYS A 230 -22.32 -8.23 -20.40
CA CYS A 230 -21.87 -9.52 -20.91
C CYS A 230 -20.49 -9.42 -21.57
N ALA A 231 -20.19 -8.34 -22.29
CA ALA A 231 -18.87 -8.12 -22.88
C ALA A 231 -17.79 -7.90 -21.81
N ILE A 232 -18.04 -7.09 -20.78
CA ILE A 232 -17.11 -6.88 -19.66
C ILE A 232 -16.88 -8.19 -18.90
N VAL A 233 -17.95 -8.93 -18.61
CA VAL A 233 -17.86 -10.24 -17.94
C VAL A 233 -17.13 -11.24 -18.83
N ALA A 234 -17.43 -11.31 -20.13
CA ALA A 234 -16.76 -12.21 -21.06
C ALA A 234 -15.27 -11.87 -21.23
N VAL A 235 -14.90 -10.59 -21.28
CA VAL A 235 -13.51 -10.14 -21.28
C VAL A 235 -12.83 -10.47 -19.96
N GLY A 236 -13.50 -10.24 -18.82
CA GLY A 236 -12.97 -10.57 -17.50
C GLY A 236 -12.76 -12.08 -17.30
N VAL A 237 -13.74 -12.90 -17.71
CA VAL A 237 -13.67 -14.36 -17.67
C VAL A 237 -12.67 -14.88 -18.69
N GLY A 238 -12.63 -14.31 -19.90
CA GLY A 238 -11.66 -14.66 -20.94
C GLY A 238 -10.23 -14.34 -20.55
N ALA A 239 -9.99 -13.18 -19.92
CA ALA A 239 -8.71 -12.83 -19.33
C ALA A 239 -8.37 -13.78 -18.18
N PHE A 240 -9.32 -14.07 -17.28
CA PHE A 240 -9.12 -15.02 -16.18
C PHE A 240 -8.76 -16.43 -16.68
N ALA A 241 -9.47 -16.93 -17.69
CA ALA A 241 -9.26 -18.25 -18.27
C ALA A 241 -7.96 -18.31 -19.11
N GLY A 242 -7.69 -17.28 -19.92
CA GLY A 242 -6.49 -17.19 -20.77
C GLY A 242 -5.19 -17.04 -19.97
N LEU A 243 -5.24 -16.40 -18.80
CA LEU A 243 -4.12 -16.28 -17.87
C LEU A 243 -3.95 -17.50 -16.95
N SER A 244 -4.95 -18.38 -16.90
CA SER A 244 -4.87 -19.65 -16.16
C SER A 244 -4.24 -20.78 -16.99
N THR A 245 -4.13 -20.59 -18.31
CA THR A 245 -3.33 -21.46 -19.16
C THR A 245 -1.91 -20.92 -19.19
N ASP A 246 -0.97 -21.61 -18.54
CA ASP A 246 0.49 -21.38 -18.53
C ASP A 246 1.05 -21.02 -19.91
N ARG A 247 0.97 -19.76 -20.31
CA ARG A 247 1.42 -19.31 -21.63
C ARG A 247 2.46 -18.22 -21.51
N GLY A 248 3.64 -18.71 -21.23
CA GLY A 248 4.82 -18.34 -22.00
C GLY A 248 5.97 -19.24 -21.57
N PRO A 249 6.71 -19.89 -22.49
CA PRO A 249 8.08 -20.28 -22.22
C PRO A 249 8.87 -18.99 -22.02
N GLY A 250 8.75 -18.40 -20.83
CA GLY A 250 9.69 -17.40 -20.39
C GLY A 250 11.06 -18.07 -20.48
N LEU A 251 12.04 -17.35 -21.04
CA LEU A 251 13.44 -17.74 -21.14
C LEU A 251 14.12 -18.09 -19.79
N TYR A 252 13.34 -18.17 -18.71
CA TYR A 252 13.70 -18.55 -17.34
C TYR A 252 12.78 -19.64 -16.77
N ALA A 253 12.16 -20.48 -17.60
CA ALA A 253 11.55 -21.73 -17.14
C ALA A 253 12.67 -22.62 -16.58
N ARG A 254 13.05 -22.41 -15.32
CA ARG A 254 13.93 -23.30 -14.58
C ARG A 254 13.21 -24.64 -14.48
N PRO A 255 13.76 -25.72 -15.06
CA PRO A 255 13.18 -27.04 -14.98
C PRO A 255 13.59 -27.62 -13.62
N GLU A 256 12.88 -27.26 -12.55
CA GLU A 256 13.05 -27.91 -11.25
C GLU A 256 11.68 -28.36 -10.74
N PRO A 257 11.50 -29.65 -10.42
CA PRO A 257 10.23 -30.24 -9.98
C PRO A 257 9.90 -29.92 -8.51
N SER A 258 10.32 -28.75 -8.01
CA SER A 258 9.91 -28.27 -6.69
C SER A 258 8.39 -28.04 -6.69
N ALA A 259 7.69 -28.59 -5.69
CA ALA A 259 6.24 -28.52 -5.55
C ALA A 259 5.69 -27.14 -5.94
N VAL A 260 4.80 -27.12 -6.94
CA VAL A 260 4.21 -25.88 -7.48
C VAL A 260 3.18 -25.36 -6.46
N TYR A 261 3.65 -24.73 -5.39
CA TYR A 261 2.76 -24.02 -4.48
C TYR A 261 2.08 -22.88 -5.23
N SER A 262 0.75 -22.85 -5.21
CA SER A 262 0.02 -21.72 -5.76
C SER A 262 0.16 -20.50 -4.84
N THR A 263 0.00 -19.29 -5.38
CA THR A 263 -0.03 -18.06 -4.55
C THR A 263 -1.12 -18.11 -3.48
N ILE A 264 -2.18 -18.88 -3.69
CA ILE A 264 -3.25 -19.08 -2.71
C ILE A 264 -2.75 -19.96 -1.56
N ASP A 265 -2.02 -21.04 -1.84
CA ASP A 265 -1.47 -21.93 -0.81
C ASP A 265 -0.53 -21.18 0.14
N VAL A 266 0.36 -20.35 -0.42
CA VAL A 266 1.26 -19.49 0.35
C VAL A 266 0.46 -18.55 1.27
N ARG A 267 -0.61 -17.94 0.77
CA ARG A 267 -1.46 -17.03 1.55
C ARG A 267 -2.25 -17.74 2.64
N LEU A 268 -2.79 -18.91 2.35
CA LEU A 268 -3.51 -19.70 3.35
C LEU A 268 -2.57 -20.15 4.47
N ALA A 269 -1.33 -20.53 4.14
CA ALA A 269 -0.30 -20.86 5.13
C ALA A 269 0.08 -19.62 5.96
N LEU A 270 0.29 -18.47 5.31
CA LEU A 270 0.53 -17.17 5.95
C LEU A 270 -0.61 -16.79 6.92
N TRP A 271 -1.86 -16.87 6.48
CA TRP A 271 -3.02 -16.49 7.28
C TRP A 271 -3.19 -17.36 8.52
N LYS A 272 -2.79 -18.64 8.48
CA LYS A 272 -2.77 -19.48 9.69
C LYS A 272 -1.82 -18.90 10.74
N GLY A 273 -0.61 -18.49 10.35
CA GLY A 273 0.33 -17.84 11.25
C GLY A 273 -0.20 -16.48 11.75
N VAL A 274 -0.82 -15.68 10.89
CA VAL A 274 -1.39 -14.38 11.28
C VAL A 274 -2.56 -14.57 12.25
N LEU A 275 -3.40 -15.60 12.07
CA LEU A 275 -4.46 -15.93 13.01
C LEU A 275 -3.92 -16.40 14.36
N ALA A 276 -2.79 -17.13 14.39
CA ALA A 276 -2.11 -17.45 15.64
C ALA A 276 -1.56 -16.18 16.33
N MET A 277 -1.02 -15.24 15.55
CA MET A 277 -0.60 -13.93 16.04
C MET A 277 -1.77 -13.12 16.63
N VAL A 278 -2.95 -13.13 15.99
CA VAL A 278 -4.18 -12.54 16.52
C VAL A 278 -4.62 -13.24 17.81
N ALA A 279 -4.54 -14.58 17.87
CA ALA A 279 -4.91 -15.34 19.05
C ALA A 279 -3.99 -15.08 20.26
N ASP A 280 -2.72 -14.75 20.03
CA ASP A 280 -1.74 -14.39 21.06
C ASP A 280 -2.03 -13.02 21.72
N ALA A 281 -2.49 -12.03 20.94
CA ALA A 281 -2.80 -10.69 21.43
C ALA A 281 -4.16 -10.17 20.92
N PRO A 282 -5.29 -10.84 21.26
CA PRO A 282 -6.56 -10.65 20.55
C PRO A 282 -7.16 -9.26 20.73
N LEU A 283 -7.10 -8.69 21.93
CA LEU A 283 -7.71 -7.38 22.19
C LEU A 283 -6.89 -6.24 21.62
N PHE A 284 -5.57 -6.31 21.80
CA PHE A 284 -4.70 -5.15 21.60
C PHE A 284 -3.75 -5.24 20.41
N GLY A 285 -3.62 -6.43 19.81
CA GLY A 285 -2.64 -6.71 18.78
C GLY A 285 -1.21 -6.50 19.25
N HIS A 286 -0.29 -6.65 18.31
CA HIS A 286 1.15 -6.57 18.56
C HIS A 286 1.75 -5.19 18.36
N GLY A 287 0.97 -4.23 17.87
CA GLY A 287 1.42 -2.87 17.59
C GLY A 287 1.32 -2.50 16.12
N SER A 288 1.13 -1.21 15.84
CA SER A 288 1.07 -0.70 14.47
C SER A 288 2.39 -0.99 13.74
N GLY A 289 2.33 -1.56 12.54
CA GLY A 289 3.51 -1.89 11.73
C GLY A 289 4.38 -3.03 12.29
N GLN A 290 3.89 -3.80 13.27
CA GLN A 290 4.66 -4.86 13.90
C GLN A 290 4.47 -6.24 13.25
N LEU A 291 3.56 -6.38 12.27
CA LEU A 291 3.37 -7.66 11.59
C LEU A 291 4.70 -8.24 11.10
N ARG A 292 5.52 -7.44 10.40
CA ARG A 292 6.79 -7.91 9.85
C ARG A 292 7.83 -8.37 10.88
N PHE A 293 7.72 -7.91 12.13
CA PHE A 293 8.70 -8.19 13.19
C PHE A 293 8.25 -9.31 14.13
N GLU A 294 6.94 -9.42 14.38
CA GLU A 294 6.39 -10.42 15.30
C GLU A 294 5.97 -11.70 14.56
N TYR A 295 5.58 -11.59 13.29
CA TYR A 295 5.16 -12.74 12.48
C TYR A 295 6.17 -13.89 12.42
N PRO A 296 7.51 -13.68 12.38
CA PRO A 296 8.49 -14.76 12.44
C PRO A 296 8.28 -15.79 13.56
N ARG A 297 7.71 -15.40 14.71
CA ARG A 297 7.40 -16.29 15.85
C ARG A 297 6.25 -17.25 15.56
N PHE A 298 5.41 -16.91 14.59
CA PHE A 298 4.17 -17.61 14.23
C PHE A 298 4.29 -18.32 12.89
N ARG A 299 5.47 -18.31 12.27
CA ARG A 299 5.73 -19.05 11.02
C ARG A 299 5.67 -20.55 11.27
N THR A 300 5.09 -21.25 10.32
CA THR A 300 5.12 -22.72 10.28
C THR A 300 6.13 -23.18 9.25
N GLN A 301 6.67 -24.38 9.41
CA GLN A 301 7.59 -24.95 8.42
C GLN A 301 6.95 -25.01 7.03
N ASP A 302 5.68 -25.42 6.94
CA ASP A 302 4.91 -25.44 5.69
C ASP A 302 4.84 -24.07 5.02
N GLU A 303 4.62 -23.00 5.81
CA GLU A 303 4.60 -21.64 5.28
C GLU A 303 5.98 -21.18 4.81
N ILE A 304 7.04 -21.51 5.53
CA ILE A 304 8.42 -21.21 5.13
C ILE A 304 8.73 -21.91 3.81
N GLU A 305 8.43 -23.20 3.67
CA GLU A 305 8.66 -23.96 2.45
C GLU A 305 7.84 -23.41 1.26
N ALA A 306 6.56 -23.12 1.49
CA ALA A 306 5.69 -22.56 0.47
C ALA A 306 6.13 -21.15 0.02
N SER A 307 6.56 -20.29 0.95
CA SER A 307 6.92 -18.89 0.67
C SER A 307 8.35 -18.71 0.17
N THR A 308 9.26 -19.64 0.50
CA THR A 308 10.64 -19.61 0.02
C THR A 308 10.75 -20.09 -1.42
N LEU A 309 9.84 -20.95 -1.90
CA LEU A 309 9.87 -21.48 -3.28
C LEU A 309 11.26 -22.06 -3.63
N GLY A 310 11.87 -22.79 -2.70
CA GLY A 310 13.22 -23.34 -2.85
C GLY A 310 14.37 -22.33 -2.78
N ARG A 311 14.10 -21.06 -2.43
CA ARG A 311 15.16 -20.06 -2.18
C ARG A 311 15.84 -20.38 -0.84
N GLN A 312 17.17 -20.32 -0.84
CA GLN A 312 17.99 -20.54 0.35
C GLN A 312 17.83 -19.46 1.43
N PHE A 313 17.16 -18.34 1.11
CA PHE A 313 16.98 -17.23 2.04
C PHE A 313 15.50 -17.04 2.40
N PRO A 314 15.16 -17.04 3.69
CA PRO A 314 13.81 -16.74 4.17
C PRO A 314 13.34 -15.36 3.69
N THR A 315 12.15 -15.35 3.11
CA THR A 315 11.43 -14.15 2.72
C THR A 315 10.90 -13.44 3.96
N LEU A 316 11.20 -12.14 4.08
CA LEU A 316 10.54 -11.28 5.05
C LEU A 316 9.08 -11.10 4.62
N VAL A 317 8.16 -11.29 5.56
CA VAL A 317 6.73 -11.11 5.34
C VAL A 317 6.36 -9.72 5.83
N ASP A 318 6.19 -8.78 4.91
CA ASP A 318 5.89 -7.38 5.26
C ASP A 318 4.39 -7.10 5.46
N SER A 319 3.51 -7.98 4.98
CA SER A 319 2.06 -7.81 5.03
C SER A 319 1.34 -9.16 5.09
N ALA A 320 0.16 -9.19 5.71
CA ALA A 320 -0.73 -10.36 5.68
C ALA A 320 -1.37 -10.59 4.30
N HIS A 321 -1.30 -9.62 3.39
CA HIS A 321 -2.10 -9.57 2.16
C HIS A 321 -3.60 -9.75 2.41
N ASP A 322 -4.07 -9.27 3.57
CA ASP A 322 -5.46 -9.13 3.97
C ASP A 322 -5.47 -8.00 5.02
N ASP A 323 -6.04 -6.84 4.66
CA ASP A 323 -6.05 -5.67 5.54
C ASP A 323 -6.83 -5.93 6.83
N TYR A 324 -7.83 -6.83 6.82
CA TYR A 324 -8.64 -7.13 7.98
C TYR A 324 -7.87 -7.99 8.98
N LEU A 325 -7.16 -9.01 8.48
CA LEU A 325 -6.27 -9.83 9.30
C LEU A 325 -5.08 -9.03 9.80
N GLU A 326 -4.48 -8.18 8.95
CA GLU A 326 -3.38 -7.31 9.35
C GLU A 326 -3.83 -6.30 10.43
N LEU A 327 -4.98 -5.66 10.25
CA LEU A 327 -5.56 -4.76 11.26
C LEU A 327 -5.82 -5.49 12.58
N ALA A 328 -6.32 -6.73 12.53
CA ALA A 328 -6.53 -7.54 13.72
C ALA A 328 -5.20 -7.93 14.40
N ALA A 329 -4.17 -8.31 13.64
CA ALA A 329 -2.88 -8.70 14.18
C ALA A 329 -2.13 -7.51 14.81
N GLU A 330 -2.22 -6.33 14.20
CA GLU A 330 -1.50 -5.14 14.64
C GLU A 330 -2.25 -4.34 15.72
N LEU A 331 -3.55 -4.10 15.54
CA LEU A 331 -4.35 -3.25 16.43
C LEU A 331 -5.37 -4.02 17.28
N GLY A 332 -5.44 -5.34 17.13
CA GLY A 332 -6.38 -6.19 17.86
C GLY A 332 -7.84 -5.99 17.44
N LEU A 333 -8.72 -6.75 18.08
CA LEU A 333 -10.16 -6.65 17.90
C LEU A 333 -10.72 -5.26 18.27
N VAL A 334 -10.02 -4.50 19.14
CA VAL A 334 -10.36 -3.11 19.42
C VAL A 334 -10.19 -2.23 18.17
N GLY A 335 -9.07 -2.36 17.46
CA GLY A 335 -8.83 -1.65 16.21
C GLY A 335 -9.86 -2.02 15.13
N VAL A 336 -10.14 -3.32 14.99
CA VAL A 336 -11.17 -3.83 14.06
C VAL A 336 -12.55 -3.27 14.39
N ALA A 337 -12.96 -3.28 15.66
CA ALA A 337 -14.26 -2.77 16.10
C ALA A 337 -14.39 -1.26 15.86
N LEU A 338 -13.37 -0.47 16.13
CA LEU A 338 -13.36 0.98 15.87
C LEU A 338 -13.45 1.28 14.37
N CYS A 339 -12.69 0.56 13.55
CA CYS A 339 -12.76 0.68 12.10
C CYS A 339 -14.15 0.30 11.56
N GLY A 340 -14.68 -0.85 11.98
CA GLY A 340 -16.02 -1.31 11.60
C GLY A 340 -17.12 -0.34 12.02
N ALA A 341 -17.06 0.18 13.24
CA ALA A 341 -18.02 1.16 13.75
C ALA A 341 -17.97 2.48 12.96
N PHE A 342 -16.77 2.94 12.58
CA PHE A 342 -16.61 4.09 11.69
C PHE A 342 -17.22 3.83 10.31
N LEU A 343 -16.91 2.69 9.68
CA LEU A 343 -17.44 2.33 8.36
C LEU A 343 -18.97 2.24 8.37
N VAL A 344 -19.56 1.56 9.36
CA VAL A 344 -21.02 1.49 9.53
C VAL A 344 -21.61 2.88 9.69
N ALA A 345 -21.02 3.74 10.53
CA ALA A 345 -21.48 5.10 10.72
C ALA A 345 -21.40 5.91 9.41
N ALA A 346 -20.25 5.91 8.73
CA ALA A 346 -20.01 6.66 7.50
C ALA A 346 -20.96 6.26 6.36
N LEU A 347 -21.23 4.96 6.22
CA LEU A 347 -22.00 4.40 5.11
C LEU A 347 -23.51 4.33 5.38
N ARG A 348 -23.95 4.54 6.63
CA ARG A 348 -25.38 4.48 7.01
C ARG A 348 -26.24 5.42 6.17
N GLY A 349 -27.25 4.86 5.50
CA GLY A 349 -28.22 5.62 4.69
C GLY A 349 -27.66 6.11 3.34
N ARG A 350 -26.48 5.65 2.91
CA ARG A 350 -25.94 5.93 1.58
C ARG A 350 -26.50 4.96 0.55
N ARG A 351 -26.55 5.41 -0.70
CA ARG A 351 -27.00 4.55 -1.80
C ARG A 351 -25.85 3.63 -2.18
N LEU A 352 -26.14 2.36 -2.43
CA LEU A 352 -25.15 1.37 -2.85
C LEU A 352 -24.26 1.84 -4.01
N VAL A 353 -24.83 2.54 -5.00
CA VAL A 353 -24.07 3.08 -6.14
C VAL A 353 -23.00 4.09 -5.70
N GLU A 354 -23.28 4.92 -4.69
CA GLU A 354 -22.33 5.89 -4.14
C GLU A 354 -21.18 5.20 -3.41
N MET A 355 -21.38 3.97 -2.96
CA MET A 355 -20.43 3.17 -2.20
C MET A 355 -19.50 2.35 -3.09
N LEU A 356 -19.69 2.34 -4.42
CA LEU A 356 -18.95 1.44 -5.33
C LEU A 356 -17.42 1.48 -5.14
N PRO A 357 -16.74 2.64 -5.08
CA PRO A 357 -15.29 2.66 -4.85
C PRO A 357 -14.88 2.08 -3.49
N VAL A 358 -15.64 2.34 -2.43
CA VAL A 358 -15.36 1.81 -1.09
C VAL A 358 -15.61 0.30 -1.03
N CYS A 359 -16.67 -0.19 -1.69
CA CYS A 359 -16.93 -1.64 -1.81
C CYS A 359 -15.83 -2.34 -2.62
N ALA A 360 -15.40 -1.75 -3.74
CA ALA A 360 -14.31 -2.29 -4.56
C ALA A 360 -13.02 -2.40 -3.75
N PHE A 361 -12.68 -1.34 -3.00
CA PHE A 361 -11.54 -1.30 -2.09
C PHE A 361 -11.64 -2.39 -1.02
N GLY A 362 -12.79 -2.48 -0.33
CA GLY A 362 -13.02 -3.46 0.73
C GLY A 362 -12.93 -4.92 0.26
N VAL A 363 -13.36 -5.21 -0.97
CA VAL A 363 -13.24 -6.58 -1.51
C VAL A 363 -11.81 -6.92 -1.87
N VAL A 364 -11.04 -5.98 -2.44
CA VAL A 364 -9.61 -6.23 -2.66
C VAL A 364 -8.85 -6.35 -1.35
N ALA A 365 -9.27 -5.63 -0.31
CA ALA A 365 -8.70 -5.71 1.04
C ALA A 365 -8.81 -7.09 1.71
N LEU A 366 -9.67 -8.00 1.22
CA LEU A 366 -9.76 -9.39 1.69
C LEU A 366 -8.64 -10.29 1.15
N ALA A 367 -7.98 -9.88 0.07
CA ALA A 367 -6.99 -10.72 -0.63
C ALA A 367 -5.71 -9.96 -0.94
N ARG A 368 -5.60 -8.71 -0.47
CA ARG A 368 -4.47 -7.80 -0.63
C ARG A 368 -4.43 -6.89 0.60
N ALA A 369 -3.45 -6.00 0.62
CA ALA A 369 -3.34 -4.96 1.64
C ALA A 369 -3.38 -3.54 1.02
N PRO A 370 -4.45 -3.17 0.29
CA PRO A 370 -4.54 -1.87 -0.37
C PRO A 370 -4.52 -0.71 0.61
N THR A 371 -4.79 -0.90 1.91
CA THR A 371 -4.54 0.16 2.91
C THR A 371 -3.07 0.53 3.01
N GLY A 372 -2.15 -0.42 2.82
CA GLY A 372 -0.70 -0.17 2.78
C GLY A 372 -0.24 0.60 1.54
N ASN A 373 -1.11 0.69 0.52
CA ASN A 373 -0.84 1.30 -0.78
C ASN A 373 -1.42 2.73 -0.86
N ALA A 374 -0.54 3.70 -0.61
CA ALA A 374 -0.91 5.10 -0.41
C ALA A 374 -1.87 5.70 -1.45
N PRO A 375 -1.68 5.55 -2.79
CA PRO A 375 -2.57 6.18 -3.75
C PRO A 375 -4.01 5.64 -3.63
N ALA A 376 -4.16 4.31 -3.56
CA ALA A 376 -5.46 3.66 -3.48
C ALA A 376 -6.16 3.95 -2.14
N ALA A 377 -5.42 3.82 -1.03
CA ALA A 377 -5.93 4.10 0.31
C ALA A 377 -6.40 5.55 0.47
N ILE A 378 -5.65 6.52 -0.07
CA ILE A 378 -6.03 7.95 0.00
C ILE A 378 -7.30 8.22 -0.83
N VAL A 379 -7.40 7.68 -2.04
CA VAL A 379 -8.62 7.83 -2.87
C VAL A 379 -9.83 7.23 -2.14
N ALA A 380 -9.70 6.04 -1.56
CA ALA A 380 -10.76 5.41 -0.77
C ALA A 380 -11.14 6.23 0.47
N ALA A 381 -10.17 6.77 1.21
CA ALA A 381 -10.39 7.60 2.38
C ALA A 381 -11.08 8.94 2.05
N LEU A 382 -10.66 9.60 0.96
CA LEU A 382 -11.32 10.81 0.45
C LEU A 382 -12.77 10.51 0.06
N TRP A 383 -13.00 9.40 -0.63
CA TRP A 383 -14.34 8.98 -1.03
C TRP A 383 -15.23 8.70 0.18
N LEU A 384 -14.71 7.97 1.16
CA LEU A 384 -15.38 7.69 2.43
C LEU A 384 -15.70 8.98 3.19
N GLY A 385 -14.82 9.97 3.14
CA GLY A 385 -15.06 11.33 3.61
C GLY A 385 -16.30 11.98 3.01
N ALA A 386 -16.38 12.01 1.68
CA ALA A 386 -17.54 12.54 0.97
C ALA A 386 -18.84 11.80 1.34
N LEU A 387 -18.76 10.48 1.55
CA LEU A 387 -19.87 9.67 2.06
C LEU A 387 -20.17 9.93 3.55
N ALA A 388 -19.20 10.31 4.37
CA ALA A 388 -19.42 10.54 5.80
C ALA A 388 -19.90 11.97 6.11
N ARG A 389 -19.88 12.89 5.14
CA ARG A 389 -20.25 14.30 5.32
C ARG A 389 -21.63 14.47 5.98
N GLN A 390 -21.64 15.11 7.14
CA GLN A 390 -22.82 15.75 7.75
C GLN A 390 -22.82 17.23 7.35
N GLY A 391 -24.00 17.88 7.33
CA GLY A 391 -24.16 19.26 6.86
C GLY A 391 -23.15 20.27 7.43
N GLU A 392 -23.08 21.44 6.81
CA GLU A 392 -22.13 22.48 7.21
C GLU A 392 -22.42 22.93 8.63
N ASN A 393 -21.41 22.89 9.49
CA ASN A 393 -21.50 23.46 10.82
C ASN A 393 -20.25 24.30 11.06
N THR A 394 -20.45 25.60 11.26
CA THR A 394 -19.43 26.64 11.36
C THR A 394 -18.90 26.82 12.79
N ALA A 395 -19.09 25.84 13.67
CA ALA A 395 -18.81 26.00 15.09
C ALA A 395 -17.32 26.31 15.43
N PRO A 396 -17.06 27.12 16.48
CA PRO A 396 -15.76 27.73 16.80
C PRO A 396 -14.69 26.78 17.41
N ARG A 397 -14.83 25.45 17.29
CA ARG A 397 -13.79 24.47 17.73
C ARG A 397 -12.54 24.46 16.83
N ALA A 398 -12.40 25.43 15.93
CA ALA A 398 -11.35 25.49 14.93
C ALA A 398 -9.94 25.60 15.54
N ARG A 399 -9.73 26.31 16.66
CA ARG A 399 -8.36 26.58 17.16
C ARG A 399 -7.63 25.33 17.68
N LEU A 400 -8.26 24.56 18.58
CA LEU A 400 -7.66 23.34 19.13
C LEU A 400 -7.44 22.28 18.05
N VAL A 401 -8.41 22.11 17.15
CA VAL A 401 -8.31 21.20 16.01
C VAL A 401 -7.16 21.63 15.09
N ARG A 402 -7.07 22.92 14.74
CA ARG A 402 -5.95 23.47 13.94
C ARG A 402 -4.59 23.25 14.61
N ALA A 403 -4.48 23.45 15.92
CA ALA A 403 -3.24 23.24 16.65
C ALA A 403 -2.82 21.76 16.66
N ALA A 404 -3.75 20.84 16.93
CA ALA A 404 -3.49 19.40 16.88
C ALA A 404 -3.06 18.95 15.48
N ILE A 405 -3.69 19.51 14.45
CA ILE A 405 -3.35 19.27 13.05
C ILE A 405 -1.94 19.77 12.72
N LEU A 406 -1.60 20.99 13.13
CA LEU A 406 -0.28 21.57 12.88
C LEU A 406 0.80 20.73 13.56
N ALA A 407 0.58 20.36 14.83
CA ALA A 407 1.48 19.50 15.58
C ALA A 407 1.66 18.15 14.89
N TRP A 408 0.57 17.55 14.39
CA TRP A 408 0.65 16.31 13.63
C TRP A 408 1.40 16.48 12.31
N ALA A 409 1.11 17.52 11.52
CA ALA A 409 1.73 17.73 10.22
C ALA A 409 3.25 17.92 10.35
N VAL A 410 3.69 18.69 11.35
CA VAL A 410 5.12 18.83 11.68
C VAL A 410 5.72 17.48 12.08
N SER A 411 5.05 16.73 12.96
CA SER A 411 5.52 15.40 13.39
C SER A 411 5.61 14.41 12.23
N ALA A 412 4.62 14.40 11.33
CA ALA A 412 4.60 13.55 10.14
C ALA A 412 5.74 13.89 9.18
N LEU A 413 6.03 15.19 8.97
CA LEU A 413 7.17 15.63 8.16
C LEU A 413 8.49 15.16 8.75
N LEU A 414 8.69 15.37 10.06
CA LEU A 414 9.91 14.99 10.76
C LEU A 414 10.13 13.47 10.76
N LEU A 415 9.07 12.68 10.84
CA LEU A 415 9.15 11.21 10.83
C LEU A 415 9.33 10.64 9.41
N ALA A 416 8.62 11.18 8.42
CA ALA A 416 8.53 10.54 7.10
C ALA A 416 9.57 11.05 6.09
N ALA A 417 9.95 12.34 6.16
CA ALA A 417 10.94 12.88 5.22
C ALA A 417 12.28 12.13 5.27
N PRO A 418 12.83 11.74 6.44
CA PRO A 418 14.05 10.94 6.49
C PRO A 418 13.93 9.59 5.78
N GLY A 419 12.77 8.93 5.83
CA GLY A 419 12.53 7.68 5.11
C GLY A 419 12.58 7.84 3.59
N VAL A 420 11.99 8.91 3.04
CA VAL A 420 12.04 9.21 1.60
C VAL A 420 13.46 9.52 1.14
N LEU A 421 14.19 10.31 1.92
CA LEU A 421 15.58 10.64 1.63
C LEU A 421 16.46 9.39 1.70
N ALA A 422 16.32 8.58 2.74
CA ALA A 422 17.06 7.33 2.90
C ALA A 422 16.84 6.36 1.72
N ALA A 423 15.61 6.21 1.24
CA ALA A 423 15.31 5.39 0.06
C ALA A 423 16.00 5.95 -1.20
N SER A 424 16.06 7.28 -1.33
CA SER A 424 16.76 7.95 -2.43
C SER A 424 18.28 7.72 -2.37
N ASP A 425 18.89 7.76 -1.18
CA ASP A 425 20.32 7.47 -1.03
C ASP A 425 20.63 5.99 -1.26
N ALA A 426 19.80 5.07 -0.78
CA ALA A 426 19.96 3.65 -1.02
C ALA A 426 19.89 3.33 -2.53
N ALA A 427 18.99 3.99 -3.25
CA ALA A 427 18.89 3.88 -4.71
C ALA A 427 20.11 4.46 -5.43
N ALA A 428 20.63 5.59 -4.94
CA ALA A 428 21.87 6.18 -5.45
C ALA A 428 23.06 5.26 -5.21
N TRP A 429 23.17 4.65 -4.03
CA TRP A 429 24.17 3.62 -3.74
C TRP A 429 24.07 2.44 -4.71
N LEU A 430 22.87 1.91 -4.98
CA LEU A 430 22.71 0.81 -5.95
C LEU A 430 23.21 1.17 -7.36
N ARG A 431 23.22 2.46 -7.73
CA ARG A 431 23.80 2.94 -9.00
C ARG A 431 25.31 3.09 -8.96
N THR A 432 25.81 3.76 -7.93
CA THR A 432 27.20 4.24 -7.90
C THR A 432 28.13 3.36 -7.08
N GLN A 433 27.57 2.45 -6.28
CA GLN A 433 28.25 1.67 -5.25
C GLN A 433 29.01 2.55 -4.22
N ASP A 434 28.61 3.82 -4.09
CA ASP A 434 29.23 4.78 -3.16
C ASP A 434 28.80 4.52 -1.71
N ALA A 435 29.69 3.96 -0.90
CA ALA A 435 29.43 3.60 0.49
C ALA A 435 28.91 4.77 1.35
N ALA A 436 29.27 6.02 1.03
CA ALA A 436 28.79 7.18 1.78
C ALA A 436 27.27 7.38 1.62
N ARG A 437 26.71 7.01 0.46
CA ARG A 437 25.26 7.04 0.22
C ARG A 437 24.52 6.03 1.08
N LEU A 438 25.05 4.81 1.19
CA LEU A 438 24.43 3.78 2.02
C LEU A 438 24.52 4.12 3.52
N ASP A 439 25.62 4.74 3.97
CA ASP A 439 25.73 5.25 5.34
C ASP A 439 24.70 6.34 5.62
N ALA A 440 24.54 7.29 4.70
CA ALA A 440 23.52 8.33 4.82
C ALA A 440 22.10 7.75 4.86
N ALA A 441 21.82 6.68 4.11
CA ALA A 441 20.54 5.97 4.16
C ALA A 441 20.27 5.36 5.55
N ILE A 442 21.29 4.74 6.16
CA ILE A 442 21.18 4.14 7.50
C ILE A 442 21.03 5.22 8.57
N GLU A 443 21.77 6.32 8.47
CA GLU A 443 21.66 7.44 9.41
C GLU A 443 20.28 8.09 9.37
N ARG A 444 19.73 8.30 8.17
CA ARG A 444 18.41 8.91 7.98
C ARG A 444 17.26 7.98 8.36
N HIS A 445 17.42 6.67 8.19
CA HIS A 445 16.38 5.70 8.51
C HIS A 445 16.96 4.48 9.26
N PRO A 446 17.37 4.67 10.53
CA PRO A 446 18.10 3.66 11.29
C PRO A 446 17.26 2.43 11.65
N SER A 447 15.93 2.53 11.52
CA SER A 447 14.97 1.47 11.79
C SER A 447 14.71 0.52 10.62
N GLU A 448 15.22 0.80 9.41
CA GLU A 448 15.05 -0.08 8.25
C GLU A 448 16.15 -1.15 8.19
N PRO A 449 15.84 -2.42 8.47
CA PRO A 449 16.82 -3.50 8.48
C PRO A 449 17.50 -3.69 7.12
N ARG A 450 16.79 -3.47 6.00
CA ARG A 450 17.34 -3.72 4.65
C ARG A 450 18.57 -2.88 4.33
N HIS A 451 18.63 -1.62 4.78
CA HIS A 451 19.80 -0.78 4.55
C HIS A 451 21.06 -1.37 5.22
N ARG A 452 20.90 -1.94 6.43
CA ARG A 452 22.00 -2.61 7.14
C ARG A 452 22.39 -3.92 6.48
N SER A 453 21.41 -4.73 6.08
CA SER A 453 21.68 -5.96 5.30
C SER A 453 22.49 -5.65 4.05
N LEU A 454 22.14 -4.59 3.31
CA LEU A 454 22.92 -4.16 2.14
C LEU A 454 24.32 -3.71 2.52
N ARG A 455 24.50 -2.97 3.62
CA ARG A 455 25.82 -2.51 4.04
C ARG A 455 26.72 -3.67 4.45
N ILE A 456 26.15 -4.67 5.13
CA ILE A 456 26.84 -5.91 5.46
C ILE A 456 27.25 -6.62 4.16
N ARG A 457 26.34 -6.82 3.20
CA ARG A 457 26.67 -7.45 1.91
C ARG A 457 27.75 -6.68 1.14
N ALA A 458 27.69 -5.35 1.14
CA ALA A 458 28.61 -4.49 0.41
C ALA A 458 30.02 -4.45 1.03
N ARG A 459 30.11 -4.34 2.36
CA ARG A 459 31.39 -4.15 3.07
C ARG A 459 32.07 -5.46 3.46
N CYS A 460 31.30 -6.48 3.82
CA CYS A 460 31.84 -7.76 4.24
C CYS A 460 32.10 -8.69 3.04
N GLY A 461 32.30 -8.11 1.84
CA GLY A 461 32.71 -8.77 0.60
C GLY A 461 31.74 -9.80 0.02
N GLY A 462 30.49 -9.82 0.49
CA GLY A 462 29.50 -10.81 0.09
C GLY A 462 29.64 -12.14 0.85
N ILE A 463 28.85 -13.10 0.40
CA ILE A 463 28.85 -14.48 0.88
C ILE A 463 29.56 -15.28 -0.23
N GLU A 464 30.64 -15.99 0.08
CA GLU A 464 31.27 -16.93 -0.86
C GLU A 464 30.29 -18.07 -1.18
N ASP A 465 30.55 -18.84 -2.25
CA ASP A 465 29.66 -19.93 -2.68
C ASP A 465 29.46 -21.00 -1.59
N ASP A 466 30.37 -21.08 -0.61
CA ASP A 466 30.30 -21.97 0.54
C ASP A 466 29.51 -21.40 1.74
N GLY A 467 28.98 -20.19 1.62
CA GLY A 467 28.22 -19.52 2.67
C GLY A 467 29.06 -18.68 3.64
N THR A 468 30.38 -18.61 3.47
CA THR A 468 31.26 -17.84 4.37
C THR A 468 31.35 -16.36 3.99
N LEU A 469 31.63 -15.49 4.97
CA LEU A 469 31.79 -14.04 4.74
C LEU A 469 33.20 -13.72 4.28
N VAL A 470 33.34 -13.06 3.13
CA VAL A 470 34.64 -12.62 2.58
C VAL A 470 35.26 -11.54 3.49
N ARG A 471 36.30 -11.89 4.26
CA ARG A 471 36.97 -10.94 5.16
C ARG A 471 37.92 -10.01 4.41
N ARG A 472 37.62 -8.70 4.41
CA ARG A 472 38.47 -7.66 3.79
C ARG A 472 39.36 -6.86 4.77
N GLY A 473 39.13 -6.96 6.09
CA GLY A 473 39.99 -6.35 7.11
C GLY A 473 39.38 -6.30 8.51
N ARG A 474 40.18 -5.94 9.53
CA ARG A 474 39.71 -5.85 10.93
C ARG A 474 38.67 -4.75 11.15
N ALA A 475 38.89 -3.55 10.59
CA ALA A 475 37.98 -2.42 10.74
C ALA A 475 36.61 -2.66 10.08
N GLU A 476 36.60 -3.30 8.91
CA GLU A 476 35.37 -3.70 8.23
C GLU A 476 34.64 -4.77 9.03
N PHE A 477 35.36 -5.77 9.57
CA PHE A 477 34.76 -6.79 10.44
C PHE A 477 34.10 -6.18 11.69
N GLU A 478 34.74 -5.23 12.35
CA GLU A 478 34.17 -4.53 13.51
C GLU A 478 32.90 -3.73 13.13
N THR A 479 32.92 -3.08 11.96
CA THR A 479 31.74 -2.40 11.41
C THR A 479 30.60 -3.38 11.10
N CYS A 480 30.91 -4.51 10.44
CA CYS A 480 29.96 -5.58 10.12
C CYS A 480 29.32 -6.15 11.41
N ARG A 481 30.13 -6.38 12.45
CA ARG A 481 29.64 -6.83 13.76
C ARG A 481 28.70 -5.80 14.38
N ALA A 482 29.07 -4.51 14.37
CA ALA A 482 28.21 -3.45 14.90
C ALA A 482 26.87 -3.37 14.16
N ASP A 483 26.87 -3.57 12.84
CA ASP A 483 25.65 -3.64 12.05
C ASP A 483 24.80 -4.84 12.33
N LEU A 484 25.41 -6.01 12.52
CA LEU A 484 24.68 -7.23 12.89
C LEU A 484 24.07 -7.13 14.27
N ASP A 485 24.76 -6.49 15.21
CA ASP A 485 24.21 -6.21 16.53
C ASP A 485 23.07 -5.20 16.49
N ALA A 486 23.15 -4.19 15.61
CA ALA A 486 22.05 -3.28 15.38
C ALA A 486 20.86 -3.97 14.69
N LEU A 487 21.13 -4.79 13.67
CA LEU A 487 20.11 -5.52 12.92
C LEU A 487 19.34 -6.47 13.84
N ALA A 488 20.03 -7.23 14.69
CA ALA A 488 19.40 -8.12 15.65
C ALA A 488 18.66 -7.39 16.79
N LYS A 489 18.92 -6.10 17.03
CA LYS A 489 18.08 -5.30 17.93
C LYS A 489 16.81 -4.82 17.25
N LEU A 490 16.88 -4.50 15.96
CA LEU A 490 15.75 -4.01 15.17
C LEU A 490 14.79 -5.12 14.77
N ASP A 491 15.34 -6.29 14.48
CA ASP A 491 14.63 -7.46 14.01
C ASP A 491 15.34 -8.71 14.58
N PRO A 492 15.07 -9.04 15.86
CA PRO A 492 15.76 -10.12 16.57
C PRO A 492 15.50 -11.50 15.98
N LEU A 493 14.45 -11.61 15.17
CA LEU A 493 14.05 -12.83 14.50
C LEU A 493 14.39 -12.80 13.02
N ASN A 494 15.15 -11.80 12.59
CA ASN A 494 15.66 -11.75 11.24
C ASN A 494 16.62 -12.92 11.03
N THR A 495 16.16 -13.89 10.27
CA THR A 495 16.91 -15.06 9.87
C THR A 495 18.19 -14.74 9.10
N GLU A 496 18.23 -13.66 8.31
CA GLU A 496 19.48 -13.19 7.70
C GLU A 496 20.47 -12.75 8.78
N SER A 497 20.01 -12.01 9.79
CA SER A 497 20.86 -11.59 10.91
C SER A 497 21.36 -12.76 11.75
N LEU A 498 20.50 -13.75 12.03
CA LEU A 498 20.86 -14.95 12.79
C LEU A 498 21.87 -15.80 12.03
N TRP A 499 21.66 -15.97 10.73
CA TRP A 499 22.58 -16.68 9.84
C TRP A 499 23.93 -15.95 9.75
N LEU A 500 23.94 -14.65 9.51
CA LEU A 500 25.16 -13.84 9.46
C LEU A 500 25.91 -13.86 10.80
N ARG A 501 25.21 -13.88 11.93
CA ARG A 501 25.82 -14.04 13.26
C ARG A 501 26.47 -15.41 13.44
N ALA A 502 25.80 -16.48 13.02
CA ALA A 502 26.37 -17.82 13.05
C ALA A 502 27.65 -17.90 12.22
N GLN A 503 27.65 -17.31 11.02
CA GLN A 503 28.83 -17.22 10.15
C GLN A 503 29.97 -16.43 10.81
N LEU A 504 29.68 -15.26 11.41
CA LEU A 504 30.70 -14.49 12.13
C LEU A 504 31.29 -15.24 13.33
N ALA A 505 30.46 -16.01 14.05
CA ALA A 505 30.91 -16.81 15.19
C ALA A 505 31.80 -17.97 14.74
N HIS A 506 31.43 -18.66 13.66
CA HIS A 506 32.22 -19.76 13.09
C HIS A 506 33.61 -19.28 12.65
N GLY A 507 33.68 -18.21 11.84
CA GLY A 507 34.97 -17.65 11.42
C GLY A 507 35.78 -16.98 12.54
N ALA A 508 35.19 -16.72 13.71
CA ALA A 508 35.94 -16.30 14.90
C ALA A 508 36.50 -17.50 15.69
N GLY A 509 35.77 -18.63 15.72
CA GLY A 509 36.18 -19.87 16.37
C GLY A 509 37.40 -20.54 15.73
N GLU A 510 37.52 -20.50 14.40
CA GLU A 510 38.69 -21.05 13.70
C GLU A 510 40.02 -20.33 14.05
N ARG A 511 39.97 -19.09 14.55
CA ARG A 511 41.15 -18.36 15.04
C ARG A 511 41.49 -18.61 16.51
N ALA A 512 40.59 -19.24 17.27
CA ALA A 512 40.90 -19.65 18.65
C ALA A 512 41.58 -21.03 18.68
N LEU A 513 41.50 -21.78 17.57
CA LEU A 513 42.07 -23.11 17.39
C LEU A 513 43.33 -23.14 16.51
N ALA A 514 43.71 -22.02 15.89
CA ALA A 514 44.94 -21.79 15.15
C ALA A 514 45.81 -20.78 15.91
#